data_AF-A0A093ZF49-F1
#
_entry.id   AF-A0A093ZF49-F1
#
_cell.length_a   1.000
_cell.length_b   1.000
_cell.length_c   1.000
_cell.angle_alpha   90.00
_cell.angle_beta   90.00
_cell.angle_gamma   90.00
#
_symmetry.space_group_name_H-M   'P 1'
#
loop_
_entity.id
_entity.type
_entity.pdbx_description
1 polymer ?
#
loop_
_entity_poly.entity_id
_entity_poly.type
_entity_poly.pdbx_seq_one_letter_code
_entity_poly.pdbx_strand_id
1 'polypeptide(L)'
;YKLNFRASPLFGGSIADLHRRSAERLFDLLRSNGGLYLKIGQAIAMQSAIMPPEFQKMFARMFDDAPQNDWEDVERVIREDFGKSPEEVFGVSFRGEEGKGVMEKVARASASVAQVHWARLPDGREVAIKVQKREIAQQVGWDLWAFK
;
A
#
# COMPACT_ATOMS: atom_id res chain seq x y z
N TYR A 1 0.19 -0.31 -37.37
CA TYR A 1 -0.27 -1.01 -36.15
C TYR A 1 0.25 -2.45 -36.01
N LYS A 2 0.44 -3.24 -37.10
CA LYS A 2 0.95 -4.64 -37.03
C LYS A 2 2.47 -4.84 -37.17
N LEU A 3 3.27 -3.77 -37.26
CA LEU A 3 4.71 -3.86 -37.58
C LEU A 3 5.55 -4.53 -36.47
N ASN A 4 5.10 -4.49 -35.21
CA ASN A 4 5.84 -4.97 -34.04
C ASN A 4 5.35 -6.31 -33.48
N PHE A 5 4.36 -6.96 -34.11
CA PHE A 5 3.79 -8.24 -33.65
C PHE A 5 4.31 -9.44 -34.46
N ARG A 6 5.53 -9.34 -34.99
CA ARG A 6 6.22 -10.45 -35.68
C ARG A 6 7.18 -11.13 -34.71
N ALA A 7 7.46 -12.42 -34.93
CA ALA A 7 8.43 -13.18 -34.13
C ALA A 7 9.83 -12.53 -34.09
N SER A 8 10.20 -11.83 -35.17
CA SER A 8 11.34 -10.91 -35.22
C SER A 8 10.89 -9.55 -35.78
N PRO A 9 10.66 -8.55 -34.91
CA PRO A 9 10.31 -7.19 -35.33
C PRO A 9 11.45 -6.50 -36.07
N LEU A 10 11.13 -5.64 -37.05
CA LEU A 10 12.12 -4.80 -37.73
C LEU A 10 12.66 -3.67 -36.83
N PHE A 11 11.85 -3.25 -35.85
CA PHE A 11 12.16 -2.24 -34.85
C PHE A 11 11.51 -2.63 -33.52
N GLY A 12 12.21 -2.41 -32.40
CA GLY A 12 11.80 -2.87 -31.08
C GLY A 12 12.27 -4.29 -30.79
N GLY A 13 12.65 -4.56 -29.53
CA GLY A 13 13.22 -5.83 -29.08
C GLY A 13 12.28 -7.03 -29.20
N SER A 14 12.60 -8.11 -28.47
CA SER A 14 11.81 -9.35 -28.48
C SER A 14 10.37 -9.14 -27.96
N ILE A 15 9.49 -10.13 -28.20
CA ILE A 15 8.14 -10.14 -27.60
C ILE A 15 8.22 -10.06 -26.07
N ALA A 16 9.22 -10.67 -25.45
CA ALA A 16 9.47 -10.56 -24.01
C ALA A 16 9.79 -9.10 -23.62
N ASP A 17 10.60 -8.38 -24.41
CA ASP A 17 10.89 -6.96 -24.14
C ASP A 17 9.66 -6.07 -24.31
N LEU A 18 8.73 -6.43 -25.21
CA LEU A 18 7.43 -5.76 -25.32
C LEU A 18 6.56 -6.02 -24.08
N HIS A 19 6.46 -7.27 -23.64
CA HIS A 19 5.71 -7.61 -22.43
C HIS A 19 6.29 -6.95 -21.18
N ARG A 20 7.62 -6.96 -21.02
CA ARG A 20 8.30 -6.30 -19.89
C ARG A 20 7.96 -4.82 -19.82
N ARG A 21 8.16 -4.08 -20.92
CA ARG A 21 7.85 -2.64 -20.97
C ARG A 21 6.37 -2.34 -20.70
N SER A 22 5.47 -3.21 -21.15
CA SER A 22 4.03 -3.03 -20.95
C SER A 22 3.63 -3.34 -19.50
N ALA A 23 4.22 -4.39 -18.92
CA ALA A 23 4.03 -4.77 -17.52
C ALA A 23 4.54 -3.67 -16.57
N GLU A 24 5.72 -3.10 -16.83
CA GLU A 24 6.28 -1.97 -16.07
C GLU A 24 5.34 -0.76 -16.11
N ARG A 25 4.92 -0.32 -17.30
CA ARG A 25 4.02 0.84 -17.43
C ARG A 25 2.69 0.64 -16.72
N LEU A 26 2.10 -0.54 -16.85
CA LEU A 26 0.84 -0.84 -16.18
C LEU A 26 1.03 -0.92 -14.67
N PHE A 27 2.12 -1.54 -14.20
CA PHE A 27 2.46 -1.60 -12.78
C PHE A 27 2.63 -0.20 -12.19
N ASP A 28 3.42 0.66 -12.84
CA ASP A 28 3.67 2.02 -12.37
C ASP A 28 2.38 2.84 -12.34
N LEU A 29 1.54 2.73 -13.38
CA LEU A 29 0.22 3.37 -13.41
C LEU A 29 -0.63 2.92 -12.21
N LEU A 30 -0.75 1.62 -12.00
CA LEU A 30 -1.59 1.08 -10.93
C LEU A 30 -1.06 1.48 -9.53
N ARG A 31 0.26 1.43 -9.35
CA ARG A 31 0.91 1.75 -8.07
C ARG A 31 0.88 3.24 -7.75
N SER A 32 1.20 4.11 -8.71
CA SER A 32 1.23 5.57 -8.51
C SER A 32 -0.14 6.19 -8.26
N ASN A 33 -1.21 5.63 -8.83
CA ASN A 33 -2.56 6.09 -8.56
C ASN A 33 -3.11 5.57 -7.22
N GLY A 34 -2.51 4.53 -6.63
CA GLY A 34 -2.88 3.99 -5.33
C GLY A 34 -4.34 3.51 -5.25
N GLY A 35 -4.84 3.35 -4.02
CA GLY A 35 -6.25 3.07 -3.74
C GLY A 35 -6.87 1.95 -4.59
N LEU A 36 -7.92 2.29 -5.36
CA LEU A 36 -8.63 1.34 -6.24
C LEU A 36 -7.72 0.75 -7.33
N TYR A 37 -6.79 1.54 -7.88
CA TYR A 37 -5.89 1.08 -8.94
C TYR A 37 -4.89 0.04 -8.43
N LEU A 38 -4.35 0.24 -7.21
CA LEU A 38 -3.50 -0.75 -6.56
C LEU A 38 -4.26 -2.08 -6.38
N LYS A 39 -5.54 -2.02 -6.00
CA LYS A 39 -6.39 -3.20 -5.86
C LYS A 39 -6.69 -3.91 -7.18
N ILE A 40 -6.96 -3.17 -8.25
CA ILE A 40 -7.10 -3.76 -9.60
C ILE A 40 -5.80 -4.49 -9.97
N GLY A 41 -4.64 -3.90 -9.67
CA GLY A 41 -3.35 -4.55 -9.85
C GLY A 41 -3.21 -5.83 -9.03
N GLN A 42 -3.61 -5.81 -7.76
CA GLN A 42 -3.57 -6.97 -6.87
C GLN A 42 -4.53 -8.07 -7.36
N ALA A 43 -5.73 -7.71 -7.81
CA ALA A 43 -6.67 -8.64 -8.42
C ALA A 43 -6.01 -9.31 -9.62
N ILE A 44 -5.53 -8.56 -10.61
CA ILE A 44 -4.81 -9.10 -11.78
C ILE A 44 -3.64 -10.00 -11.36
N ALA A 45 -2.89 -9.61 -10.32
CA ALA A 45 -1.77 -10.37 -9.81
C ALA A 45 -2.19 -11.74 -9.24
N MET A 46 -3.38 -11.86 -8.65
CA MET A 46 -3.93 -13.14 -8.18
C MET A 46 -4.19 -14.13 -9.32
N GLN A 47 -4.49 -13.64 -10.54
CA GLN A 47 -4.62 -14.48 -11.74
C GLN A 47 -3.38 -14.41 -12.64
N SER A 48 -2.22 -14.03 -12.10
CA SER A 48 -1.01 -13.85 -12.91
C SER A 48 -0.59 -15.11 -13.68
N ALA A 49 -0.94 -16.32 -13.21
CA ALA A 49 -0.62 -17.58 -13.86
C ALA A 49 -1.08 -17.67 -15.34
N ILE A 50 -2.12 -16.94 -15.75
CA ILE A 50 -2.60 -16.90 -17.14
C ILE A 50 -1.94 -15.80 -17.99
N MET A 51 -1.14 -14.94 -17.38
CA MET A 51 -0.46 -13.81 -18.02
C MET A 51 0.92 -14.21 -18.57
N PRO A 52 1.51 -13.43 -19.50
CA PRO A 52 2.89 -13.64 -19.93
C PRO A 52 3.89 -13.58 -18.75
N PRO A 53 5.03 -14.30 -18.82
CA PRO A 53 5.99 -14.38 -17.70
C PRO A 53 6.48 -13.04 -17.16
N GLU A 54 6.58 -12.03 -18.03
CA GLU A 54 7.06 -10.70 -17.67
C GLU A 54 6.02 -9.93 -16.83
N PHE A 55 4.72 -10.15 -17.10
CA PHE A 55 3.65 -9.63 -16.25
C PHE A 55 3.61 -10.35 -14.91
N GLN A 56 3.79 -11.68 -14.89
CA GLN A 56 3.84 -12.45 -13.64
C GLN A 56 4.90 -11.92 -12.67
N LYS A 57 6.13 -11.76 -13.16
CA LYS A 57 7.25 -11.22 -12.37
C LYS A 57 6.97 -9.82 -11.85
N MET A 58 6.41 -8.95 -12.69
CA MET A 58 6.13 -7.57 -12.28
C MET A 58 4.98 -7.49 -11.28
N PHE A 59 3.88 -8.20 -11.52
CA PHE A 59 2.66 -8.14 -10.70
C PHE A 59 2.82 -8.84 -9.36
N ALA A 60 3.77 -9.77 -9.20
CA ALA A 60 4.15 -10.30 -7.89
C ALA A 60 4.51 -9.18 -6.89
N ARG A 61 5.13 -8.09 -7.38
CA ARG A 61 5.51 -6.91 -6.58
C ARG A 61 4.33 -6.01 -6.22
N MET A 62 3.12 -6.28 -6.73
CA MET A 62 1.93 -5.48 -6.40
C MET A 62 1.43 -5.74 -4.97
N PHE A 63 1.88 -6.84 -4.38
CA PHE A 63 1.67 -7.17 -2.98
C PHE A 63 2.77 -6.59 -2.06
N ASP A 64 3.90 -6.12 -2.63
CA ASP A 64 5.04 -5.61 -1.88
C ASP A 64 4.92 -4.10 -1.60
N ASP A 65 5.25 -3.71 -0.37
CA ASP A 65 5.27 -2.34 0.15
C ASP A 65 4.02 -1.54 -0.21
N ALA A 66 2.95 -1.81 0.55
CA ALA A 66 1.80 -0.92 0.53
C ALA A 66 2.25 0.48 0.98
N PRO A 67 1.94 1.55 0.21
CA PRO A 67 2.37 2.91 0.54
C PRO A 67 1.91 3.28 1.94
N GLN A 68 2.78 3.91 2.73
CA GLN A 68 2.41 4.42 4.06
C GLN A 68 1.58 5.68 3.87
N ASN A 69 0.48 5.80 4.60
CA ASN A 69 -0.20 7.07 4.75
C ASN A 69 0.71 8.01 5.55
N ASP A 70 0.71 9.29 5.17
CA ASP A 70 1.43 10.32 5.89
C ASP A 70 0.89 10.44 7.33
N TRP A 71 1.72 10.99 8.22
CA TRP A 71 1.40 11.07 9.65
C TRP A 71 0.09 11.82 9.93
N GLU A 72 -0.21 12.85 9.14
CA GLU A 72 -1.41 13.66 9.26
C GLU A 72 -2.70 12.83 9.08
N ASP A 73 -2.68 11.84 8.19
CA ASP A 73 -3.82 10.94 7.99
C ASP A 73 -3.92 9.91 9.13
N VAL A 74 -2.79 9.39 9.62
CA VAL A 74 -2.74 8.50 10.79
C VAL A 74 -3.33 9.21 12.01
N GLU A 75 -2.89 10.44 12.27
CA GLU A 75 -3.40 11.26 13.36
C GLU A 75 -4.90 11.54 13.20
N ARG A 76 -5.37 11.81 11.98
CA ARG A 76 -6.78 12.03 11.71
C ARG A 76 -7.62 10.78 12.02
N VAL A 77 -7.19 9.60 11.60
CA VAL A 77 -7.89 8.34 11.91
C VAL A 77 -7.97 8.12 13.42
N ILE A 78 -6.87 8.30 14.16
CA ILE A 78 -6.88 8.16 15.63
C ILE A 78 -7.84 9.18 16.27
N ARG A 79 -7.86 10.42 15.79
CA ARG A 79 -8.79 11.45 16.28
C ARG A 79 -10.25 11.11 15.97
N GLU A 80 -10.53 10.56 14.80
CA GLU A 80 -11.88 10.11 14.40
C GLU A 80 -12.37 8.95 15.28
N ASP A 81 -11.48 7.99 15.56
CA ASP A 81 -11.81 6.79 16.35
C ASP A 81 -11.94 7.08 17.85
N PHE A 82 -11.08 7.94 18.42
CA PHE A 82 -10.97 8.15 19.87
C PHE A 82 -11.39 9.55 20.35
N GLY A 83 -11.64 10.49 19.45
CA GLY A 83 -11.98 11.89 19.78
C GLY A 83 -10.84 12.71 20.38
N LYS A 84 -9.61 12.19 20.39
CA LYS A 84 -8.42 12.79 21.04
C LYS A 84 -7.16 12.62 20.19
N SER A 85 -6.12 13.40 20.48
CA SER A 85 -4.83 13.24 19.80
C SER A 85 -4.11 11.94 20.20
N PRO A 86 -3.18 11.43 19.37
CA PRO A 86 -2.35 10.26 19.72
C PRO A 86 -1.57 10.45 21.04
N GLU A 87 -1.10 11.67 21.31
CA GLU A 87 -0.40 12.02 22.56
C GLU A 87 -1.29 11.86 23.79
N GLU A 88 -2.59 12.18 23.67
CA GLU A 88 -3.58 12.00 24.74
C GLU A 88 -4.04 10.55 24.87
N VAL A 89 -4.27 9.85 23.75
CA VAL A 89 -4.77 8.47 23.74
C VAL A 89 -3.74 7.51 24.31
N PHE A 90 -2.48 7.62 23.89
CA PHE A 90 -1.41 6.70 24.27
C PHE A 90 -0.48 7.26 25.35
N GLY A 91 -0.71 8.50 25.80
CA GLY A 91 0.15 9.15 26.78
C GLY A 91 1.57 9.36 26.27
N VAL A 92 1.77 9.53 24.96
CA VAL A 92 3.08 9.71 24.33
C VAL A 92 3.37 11.18 24.05
N SER A 93 4.62 11.53 23.79
CA SER A 93 5.03 12.85 23.32
C SER A 93 5.95 12.75 22.12
N PHE A 94 5.68 13.56 21.08
CA PHE A 94 6.60 13.69 19.94
C PHE A 94 7.70 14.74 20.18
N ARG A 95 7.63 15.46 21.31
CA ARG A 95 8.58 16.53 21.69
C ARG A 95 9.51 16.13 22.83
N GLY A 96 9.34 14.93 23.39
CA GLY A 96 10.17 14.42 24.49
C GLY A 96 9.80 14.98 25.86
N GLU A 97 8.51 15.21 26.13
CA GLU A 97 8.02 15.65 27.45
C GLU A 97 8.28 14.61 28.55
N GLU A 98 8.67 15.09 29.73
CA GLU A 98 8.96 14.24 30.88
C GLU A 98 7.68 13.55 31.41
N GLY A 99 7.78 12.25 31.74
CA GLY A 99 6.64 11.44 32.19
C GLY A 99 5.72 10.93 31.08
N LYS A 100 5.99 11.25 29.81
CA LYS A 100 5.26 10.71 28.64
C LYS A 100 6.05 9.57 27.97
N GLY A 101 5.31 8.72 27.27
CA GLY A 101 5.87 7.71 26.37
C GLY A 101 6.39 8.32 25.06
N VAL A 102 6.79 7.47 24.12
CA VAL A 102 7.23 7.86 22.77
C VAL A 102 6.53 7.01 21.71
N MET A 103 6.23 7.59 20.55
CA MET A 103 5.69 6.89 19.39
C MET A 103 6.43 7.32 18.12
N GLU A 104 6.70 6.37 17.23
CA GLU A 104 7.31 6.66 15.94
C GLU A 104 6.26 7.14 14.94
N LYS A 105 6.51 8.28 14.28
CA LYS A 105 5.66 8.78 13.20
C LYS A 105 5.80 7.97 11.90
N VAL A 106 6.97 7.39 11.68
CA VAL A 106 7.21 6.48 10.55
C VAL A 106 6.68 5.11 10.91
N ALA A 107 5.88 4.50 10.05
CA ALA A 107 5.39 3.16 10.33
C ALA A 107 6.52 2.13 10.15
N ARG A 108 6.60 1.16 11.06
CA ARG A 108 7.54 0.03 10.97
C ARG A 108 7.10 -1.01 9.94
N ALA A 109 5.80 -1.07 9.66
CA ALA A 109 5.24 -1.95 8.65
C ALA A 109 3.97 -1.32 8.05
N SER A 110 3.70 -1.60 6.78
CA SER A 110 2.50 -1.15 6.09
C SER A 110 1.96 -2.25 5.19
N ALA A 111 0.68 -2.53 5.33
CA ALA A 111 -0.05 -3.49 4.52
C ALA A 111 -1.20 -2.79 3.77
N SER A 112 -1.93 -3.55 2.95
CA SER A 112 -3.06 -3.01 2.17
C SER A 112 -4.11 -2.33 3.05
N VAL A 113 -4.39 -2.88 4.23
CA VAL A 113 -5.49 -2.43 5.11
C VAL A 113 -5.08 -1.47 6.20
N ALA A 114 -3.84 -1.57 6.69
CA ALA A 114 -3.40 -0.87 7.87
C ALA A 114 -1.88 -0.67 7.86
N GLN A 115 -1.42 0.30 8.61
CA GLN A 115 -0.01 0.46 8.95
C GLN A 115 0.22 0.33 10.45
N VAL A 116 1.44 -0.02 10.84
CA VAL A 116 1.81 -0.34 12.22
C VAL A 116 2.92 0.61 12.68
N HIS A 117 2.63 1.33 13.74
CA HIS A 117 3.58 2.22 14.42
C HIS A 117 4.03 1.57 15.72
N TRP A 118 5.30 1.74 16.07
CA TRP A 118 5.79 1.35 17.37
C TRP A 118 5.63 2.50 18.36
N ALA A 119 5.35 2.16 19.61
CA ALA A 119 5.37 3.09 20.72
C ALA A 119 5.86 2.41 22.00
N ARG A 120 6.42 3.22 22.91
CA ARG A 120 6.64 2.87 24.30
C ARG A 120 5.77 3.76 25.18
N LEU A 121 4.88 3.17 25.96
CA LEU A 121 3.93 3.87 26.83
C LEU A 121 4.62 4.45 28.09
N PRO A 122 3.97 5.35 28.86
CA PRO A 122 4.52 5.91 30.10
C PRO A 122 4.93 4.86 31.15
N ASP A 123 4.25 3.71 31.16
CA ASP A 123 4.56 2.59 32.07
C ASP A 123 5.70 1.69 31.58
N GLY A 124 6.35 2.06 30.48
CA GLY A 124 7.49 1.34 29.90
C GLY A 124 7.12 0.22 28.93
N ARG A 125 5.84 -0.13 28.77
CA ARG A 125 5.43 -1.18 27.83
C ARG A 125 5.66 -0.75 26.38
N GLU A 126 6.24 -1.63 25.57
CA GLU A 126 6.29 -1.48 24.13
C GLU A 126 5.05 -2.07 23.47
N VAL A 127 4.49 -1.33 22.52
CA VAL A 127 3.25 -1.69 21.82
C VAL A 127 3.36 -1.44 20.33
N ALA A 128 2.60 -2.23 19.57
CA ALA A 128 2.36 -2.01 18.15
C ALA A 128 0.97 -1.37 17.99
N ILE A 129 0.94 -0.12 17.52
CA ILE A 129 -0.28 0.63 17.23
C ILE A 129 -0.61 0.43 15.75
N LYS A 130 -1.59 -0.44 15.48
CA LYS A 130 -2.08 -0.72 14.13
C LYS A 130 -3.22 0.23 13.80
N VAL A 131 -3.03 1.06 12.78
CA VAL A 131 -4.00 2.07 12.34
C VAL A 131 -4.53 1.67 10.96
N GLN A 132 -5.86 1.58 10.83
CA GLN A 132 -6.48 1.27 9.56
C GLN A 132 -6.29 2.43 8.58
N LYS A 133 -5.99 2.10 7.32
CA LYS A 133 -5.86 3.10 6.25
C LYS A 133 -7.23 3.67 5.91
N ARG A 134 -7.32 4.99 5.79
CA ARG A 134 -8.58 5.73 5.64
C ARG A 134 -9.37 5.30 4.41
N GLU A 135 -8.66 4.91 3.36
CA GLU A 135 -9.22 4.50 2.08
C GLU A 135 -10.00 3.18 2.20
N ILE A 136 -9.72 2.36 3.23
CA ILE A 136 -10.40 1.07 3.41
C ILE A 136 -11.89 1.24 3.66
N ALA A 137 -12.30 2.22 4.48
CA ALA A 137 -13.71 2.44 4.78
C ALA A 137 -14.54 2.72 3.51
N GLN A 138 -13.97 3.45 2.53
CA GLN A 138 -14.62 3.72 1.25
C GLN A 138 -14.57 2.52 0.29
N GLN A 139 -13.66 1.58 0.51
CA GLN A 139 -13.40 0.47 -0.40
C GLN A 139 -14.14 -0.82 -0.04
N VAL A 140 -14.51 -1.06 1.23
CA VAL A 140 -15.23 -2.27 1.64
C VAL A 140 -16.53 -2.46 0.84
N GLY A 141 -17.23 -1.37 0.50
CA GLY A 141 -18.42 -1.44 -0.35
C GLY A 141 -18.16 -1.98 -1.76
N TRP A 142 -17.08 -1.53 -2.40
CA TRP A 142 -16.67 -2.01 -3.72
C TRP A 142 -16.15 -3.44 -3.68
N ASP A 143 -15.36 -3.77 -2.65
CA ASP A 143 -14.83 -5.12 -2.46
C ASP A 143 -15.99 -6.13 -2.34
N LEU A 144 -17.02 -5.83 -1.54
CA LEU A 144 -18.21 -6.69 -1.40
C LEU A 144 -19.07 -6.73 -2.67
N TRP A 145 -19.13 -5.64 -3.45
CA TRP A 145 -19.89 -5.61 -4.71
C TRP A 145 -19.27 -6.53 -5.77
N ALA A 146 -17.94 -6.60 -5.86
CA ALA A 146 -17.25 -7.43 -6.86
C ALA A 146 -17.38 -8.95 -6.63
N PHE A 147 -17.78 -9.38 -5.43
CA PHE A 147 -18.09 -10.79 -5.12
C PHE A 147 -19.55 -11.17 -5.36
N LYS A 148 -20.37 -10.23 -5.87
CA LYS A 148 -21.78 -10.43 -6.19
C LYS A 148 -21.97 -10.72 -7.68
#